data_AF-A0A2K5Q1Y3-F1
#
_entry.id   AF-A0A2K5Q1Y3-F1
#
_cell.length_a   1.000
_cell.length_b   1.000
_cell.length_c   1.000
_cell.angle_alpha   90.00
_cell.angle_beta   90.00
_cell.angle_gamma   90.00
#
_symmetry.space_group_name_H-M   'P 1'
#
loop_
_entity.id
_entity.type
_entity.pdbx_description
1 polymer ?
#
loop_
_entity_poly.entity_id
_entity_poly.type
_entity_poly.pdbx_seq_one_letter_code
_entity_poly.pdbx_strand_id
1 'polypeptide(L)'
;IARDLTQKSCEDTVALVPYETLNKRFRAAQKNIDRETSHVTMVVAELEKTLSGCPAVDSVVSLLDGVVEKLSVLKRKAVESIQAEDESAKLCKRRIEHLKEHSSDQPAAASVWKRKRMDRMMVEHLLRCGYYNTAVKLARQSGIEDLVNIEMFLTAKEVEESLERRETATCLAWCHDNKSRLRKMKSCLEFSLRIQEFIELIRQNKRLDAVRHARKHFSQAEGSQLDEVRQAMGMLAFPPDTHISPYKDLLDPARWRMLIQQFRYDNYRLHQLGNNSVFTLTLQAGLSAIKTPQCYKEDGSSKSPDCPVCSRSLNKLAQPLPMAHCANSRLSLLSIRQDDKVVCPRTKEVFHFSQAEKVYIM
;
A
#
# COMPACT_ATOMS: atom_id res chain seq x y z
N ILE A 1 3.94 23.09 7.18
CA ILE A 1 4.32 21.81 7.82
C ILE A 1 3.32 20.68 7.52
N ALA A 2 2.11 20.64 8.11
CA ALA A 2 1.17 19.53 7.87
C ALA A 2 0.66 19.44 6.41
N ARG A 3 0.44 20.60 5.77
CA ARG A 3 0.08 20.69 4.34
C ARG A 3 1.20 20.18 3.43
N ASP A 4 2.45 20.51 3.75
CA ASP A 4 3.61 20.14 2.94
C ASP A 4 3.96 18.65 3.10
N LEU A 5 3.77 18.08 4.29
CA LEU A 5 3.97 16.65 4.55
C LEU A 5 2.90 15.78 3.88
N THR A 6 1.63 16.20 3.93
CA THR A 6 0.53 15.48 3.26
C THR A 6 0.59 15.61 1.75
N GLN A 7 1.04 16.76 1.24
CA GLN A 7 1.28 16.97 -0.18
C GLN A 7 2.43 16.10 -0.69
N LYS A 8 3.58 16.15 -0.01
CA LYS A 8 4.74 15.33 -0.34
C LYS A 8 4.42 13.83 -0.30
N SER A 9 3.76 13.36 0.77
CA SER A 9 3.33 11.96 0.87
C SER A 9 2.35 11.54 -0.23
N CYS A 10 1.42 12.40 -0.63
CA CYS A 10 0.51 12.11 -1.74
C CYS A 10 1.24 12.00 -3.08
N GLU A 11 2.16 12.92 -3.35
CA GLU A 11 2.86 13.02 -4.63
C GLU A 11 3.92 11.92 -4.76
N ASP A 12 4.58 11.57 -3.65
CA ASP A 12 5.55 10.48 -3.57
C ASP A 12 4.92 9.13 -3.92
N THR A 13 3.74 8.80 -3.38
CA THR A 13 3.06 7.50 -3.66
C THR A 13 2.65 7.32 -5.12
N VAL A 14 2.43 8.42 -5.84
CA VAL A 14 2.06 8.40 -7.26
C VAL A 14 3.26 8.01 -8.11
N ALA A 15 4.47 8.49 -7.78
CA ALA A 15 5.68 8.20 -8.54
C ALA A 15 6.43 6.94 -8.06
N LEU A 16 6.41 6.63 -6.76
CA LEU A 16 7.24 5.57 -6.18
C LEU A 16 6.77 4.16 -6.54
N VAL A 17 5.46 3.86 -6.41
CA VAL A 17 4.92 2.53 -6.74
C VAL A 17 5.17 2.09 -8.19
N PRO A 18 4.94 2.91 -9.23
CA PRO A 18 5.20 2.51 -10.61
C PRO A 18 6.70 2.41 -10.89
N TYR A 19 7.53 3.26 -10.25
CA TYR A 19 8.98 3.13 -10.32
C TYR A 19 9.48 1.81 -9.73
N GLU A 20 8.95 1.39 -8.58
CA GLU A 20 9.27 0.09 -8.00
C GLU A 20 8.85 -1.07 -8.90
N THR A 21 7.69 -0.95 -9.54
CA THR A 21 7.19 -1.94 -10.49
C THR A 21 8.12 -2.06 -11.70
N LEU A 22 8.53 -0.92 -12.27
CA LEU A 22 9.52 -0.86 -13.34
C LEU A 22 10.85 -1.49 -12.93
N ASN A 23 11.37 -1.15 -11.75
CA ASN A 23 12.64 -1.70 -11.25
C ASN A 23 12.55 -3.23 -11.01
N LYS A 24 11.41 -3.73 -10.53
CA LYS A 24 11.16 -5.17 -10.40
C LYS A 24 11.17 -5.85 -11.78
N ARG A 25 10.46 -5.28 -12.76
CA ARG A 25 10.43 -5.81 -14.14
C ARG A 25 11.81 -5.80 -14.79
N PHE A 26 12.54 -4.69 -14.69
CA PHE A 26 13.90 -4.54 -15.20
C PHE A 26 14.86 -5.62 -14.66
N ARG A 27 14.86 -5.84 -13.34
CA ARG A 27 15.71 -6.89 -12.74
C ARG A 27 15.31 -8.30 -13.17
N ALA A 28 14.01 -8.56 -13.31
CA ALA A 28 13.51 -9.85 -13.76
C ALA A 28 13.87 -10.11 -15.23
N ALA A 29 13.71 -9.11 -16.09
CA ALA A 29 14.10 -9.15 -17.49
C ALA A 29 15.59 -9.43 -17.66
N GLN A 30 16.45 -8.69 -16.96
CA GLN A 30 17.90 -8.90 -16.99
C GLN A 30 18.24 -10.36 -16.64
N LYS A 31 17.72 -10.86 -15.51
CA LYS A 31 17.96 -12.24 -15.08
C LYS A 31 17.45 -13.28 -16.09
N ASN A 32 16.29 -13.04 -16.70
CA ASN A 32 15.72 -13.95 -17.67
C ASN A 32 16.53 -13.97 -18.97
N ILE A 33 16.94 -12.80 -19.46
CA ILE A 33 17.75 -12.66 -20.67
C ILE A 33 19.13 -13.29 -20.45
N ASP A 34 19.79 -13.02 -19.33
CA ASP A 34 21.10 -13.61 -19.00
C ASP A 34 21.04 -15.14 -18.93
N ARG A 35 19.96 -15.70 -18.36
CA ARG A 35 19.73 -17.13 -18.29
C ARG A 35 19.57 -17.75 -19.68
N GLU A 36 18.72 -17.18 -20.53
CA GLU A 36 18.53 -17.71 -21.88
C GLU A 36 19.76 -17.53 -22.76
N THR A 37 20.50 -16.44 -22.58
CA THR A 37 21.79 -16.22 -23.26
C THR A 37 22.77 -17.31 -22.87
N SER A 38 22.84 -17.68 -21.58
CA SER A 38 23.67 -18.79 -21.10
C SER A 38 23.27 -20.13 -21.74
N HIS A 39 21.96 -20.40 -21.92
CA HIS A 39 21.51 -21.60 -22.62
C HIS A 39 21.93 -21.61 -24.10
N VAL A 40 21.83 -20.47 -24.79
CA VAL A 40 22.28 -20.35 -26.19
C VAL A 40 23.78 -20.60 -26.28
N THR A 41 24.59 -19.95 -25.43
CA THR A 41 26.05 -20.14 -25.41
C THR A 41 26.43 -21.60 -25.17
N MET A 42 25.70 -22.30 -24.29
CA MET A 42 25.96 -23.72 -24.01
C MET A 42 25.72 -24.62 -25.24
N VAL A 43 24.63 -24.40 -25.99
CA VAL A 43 24.33 -25.19 -27.19
C VAL A 43 25.29 -24.85 -28.33
N VAL A 44 25.67 -23.58 -28.47
CA VAL A 44 26.69 -23.16 -29.46
C VAL A 44 28.05 -23.78 -29.16
N ALA A 45 28.48 -23.81 -27.88
CA ALA A 45 29.73 -24.44 -27.50
C ALA A 45 29.74 -25.95 -27.79
N GLU A 46 28.62 -26.65 -27.59
CA GLU A 46 28.50 -28.07 -27.94
C GLU A 46 28.56 -28.30 -29.45
N LEU A 47 27.98 -27.39 -30.24
CA LEU A 47 28.10 -27.40 -31.71
C LEU A 47 29.56 -27.21 -32.15
N GLU A 48 30.25 -26.19 -31.63
CA GLU A 48 31.67 -25.93 -31.94
C GLU A 48 32.57 -27.13 -31.61
N LYS A 49 32.34 -27.74 -30.45
CA LYS A 49 33.07 -28.95 -30.02
C LYS A 49 32.81 -30.12 -30.96
N THR A 50 31.56 -30.32 -31.38
CA THR A 50 31.19 -31.41 -32.29
C THR A 50 31.78 -31.21 -33.69
N LEU A 51 31.82 -29.97 -34.19
CA LEU A 51 32.44 -29.62 -35.47
C LEU A 51 33.94 -29.90 -35.52
N SER A 52 34.62 -29.90 -34.36
CA SER A 52 36.05 -30.18 -34.25
C SER A 52 36.41 -31.67 -34.51
N GLY A 53 35.43 -32.58 -34.54
CA GLY A 53 35.64 -34.03 -34.54
C GLY A 53 35.20 -34.80 -35.78
N CYS A 54 35.07 -34.17 -36.96
CA CYS A 54 34.52 -34.78 -38.19
C CYS A 54 33.15 -35.47 -37.95
N PRO A 55 32.11 -34.73 -37.53
CA PRO A 55 30.82 -35.32 -37.16
C PRO A 55 29.99 -35.77 -38.37
N ALA A 56 29.05 -36.69 -38.13
CA ALA A 56 28.01 -37.02 -39.11
C ALA A 56 27.12 -35.81 -39.38
N VAL A 57 26.70 -35.63 -40.64
CA VAL A 57 25.87 -34.50 -41.09
C VAL A 57 24.58 -34.40 -40.27
N ASP A 58 23.92 -35.52 -39.99
CA ASP A 58 22.67 -35.55 -39.21
C ASP A 58 22.85 -35.02 -37.78
N SER A 59 24.02 -35.23 -37.17
CA SER A 59 24.35 -34.72 -35.84
C SER A 59 24.49 -33.19 -35.85
N VAL A 60 25.15 -32.65 -36.88
CA VAL A 60 25.31 -31.20 -37.07
C VAL A 60 23.94 -30.54 -37.30
N VAL A 61 23.09 -31.14 -38.13
CA VAL A 61 21.72 -30.65 -38.39
C VAL A 61 20.92 -30.61 -37.08
N SER A 62 20.92 -31.69 -36.30
CA SER A 62 20.21 -31.73 -35.01
C SER A 62 20.70 -30.67 -34.01
N LEU A 63 22.01 -30.40 -33.97
CA LEU A 63 22.58 -29.36 -33.10
C LEU A 63 22.20 -27.95 -33.56
N LEU A 64 22.20 -27.70 -34.88
CA LEU A 64 21.74 -26.44 -35.46
C LEU A 64 20.26 -26.19 -35.15
N ASP A 65 19.40 -27.21 -35.25
CA ASP A 65 18.00 -27.12 -34.84
C ASP A 65 17.86 -26.74 -33.37
N GLY A 66 18.69 -27.33 -32.51
CA GLY A 66 18.77 -26.97 -31.09
C GLY A 66 19.17 -25.51 -30.85
N VAL A 67 20.16 -24.99 -31.60
CA VAL A 67 20.55 -23.56 -31.54
C VAL A 67 19.40 -22.66 -31.98
N VAL A 68 18.73 -22.98 -33.08
CA VAL A 68 17.59 -22.24 -33.61
C VAL A 68 16.44 -22.21 -32.59
N GLU A 69 16.15 -23.34 -31.93
CA GLU A 69 15.15 -23.42 -30.88
C GLU A 69 15.49 -22.48 -29.71
N LYS A 70 16.72 -22.53 -29.19
CA LYS A 70 17.13 -21.67 -28.06
C LYS A 70 17.16 -20.19 -28.43
N LEU A 71 17.63 -19.84 -29.63
CA LEU A 71 17.57 -18.46 -30.13
C LEU A 71 16.13 -17.96 -30.27
N SER A 72 15.21 -18.82 -30.72
CA SER A 72 13.79 -18.49 -30.82
C SER A 72 13.15 -18.24 -29.45
N VAL A 73 13.50 -19.06 -28.45
CA VAL A 73 13.07 -18.86 -27.06
C VAL A 73 13.64 -17.56 -26.49
N LEU A 74 14.93 -17.28 -26.68
CA LEU A 74 15.57 -16.03 -26.25
C LEU A 74 14.88 -14.82 -26.88
N LYS A 75 14.68 -14.82 -28.20
CA LYS A 75 14.00 -13.74 -28.93
C LYS A 75 12.61 -13.48 -28.34
N ARG A 76 11.81 -14.54 -28.16
CA ARG A 76 10.46 -14.42 -27.61
C ARG A 76 10.48 -13.82 -26.21
N LYS A 77 11.30 -14.35 -25.30
CA LYS A 77 11.41 -13.84 -23.92
C LYS A 77 11.96 -12.42 -23.83
N ALA A 78 12.89 -12.04 -24.70
CA ALA A 78 13.41 -10.68 -24.78
C ALA A 78 12.31 -9.70 -25.19
N VAL A 79 11.53 -10.03 -26.24
CA VAL A 79 10.39 -9.20 -26.69
C VAL A 79 9.34 -9.04 -25.58
N GLU A 80 8.94 -10.14 -24.94
CA GLU A 80 7.98 -10.10 -23.82
C GLU A 80 8.49 -9.22 -22.67
N SER A 81 9.78 -9.33 -22.32
CA SER A 81 10.39 -8.55 -21.24
C SER A 81 10.50 -7.07 -21.57
N ILE A 82 10.95 -6.73 -22.78
CA ILE A 82 11.08 -5.35 -23.26
C ILE A 82 9.71 -4.67 -23.32
N GLN A 83 8.69 -5.36 -23.84
CA GLN A 83 7.33 -4.83 -23.89
C GLN A 83 6.79 -4.53 -22.49
N ALA A 84 6.99 -5.44 -21.54
CA ALA A 84 6.55 -5.26 -20.17
C ALA A 84 7.28 -4.10 -19.45
N GLU A 85 8.57 -3.87 -19.75
CA GLU A 85 9.31 -2.72 -19.26
C GLU A 85 8.82 -1.41 -19.87
N ASP A 86 8.62 -1.37 -21.19
CA ASP A 86 8.15 -0.19 -21.91
C ASP A 86 6.77 0.28 -21.41
N GLU A 87 5.84 -0.65 -21.16
CA GLU A 87 4.55 -0.34 -20.55
C GLU A 87 4.69 0.30 -19.16
N SER A 88 5.60 -0.22 -18.34
CA SER A 88 5.85 0.33 -17.01
C SER A 88 6.54 1.69 -17.06
N ALA A 89 7.48 1.88 -18.01
CA ALA A 89 8.14 3.15 -18.24
C ALA A 89 7.15 4.21 -18.74
N LYS A 90 6.25 3.85 -19.67
CA LYS A 90 5.17 4.71 -20.15
C LYS A 90 4.23 5.12 -19.01
N LEU A 91 3.88 4.20 -18.11
CA LEU A 91 3.07 4.51 -16.93
C LEU A 91 3.78 5.51 -15.99
N CYS A 92 5.07 5.30 -15.70
CA CYS A 92 5.88 6.24 -14.94
C CYS A 92 5.88 7.63 -15.60
N LYS A 93 6.08 7.69 -16.92
CA LYS A 93 6.07 8.93 -17.70
C LYS A 93 4.73 9.67 -17.57
N ARG A 94 3.60 9.00 -17.80
CA ARG A 94 2.25 9.59 -17.67
C ARG A 94 2.01 10.18 -16.28
N ARG A 95 2.46 9.48 -15.23
CA ARG A 95 2.30 9.95 -13.85
C ARG A 95 3.19 11.15 -13.54
N ILE A 96 4.42 11.18 -14.04
CA ILE A 96 5.32 12.34 -13.90
C ILE A 96 4.75 13.55 -14.65
N GLU A 97 4.22 13.36 -15.86
CA GLU A 97 3.56 14.42 -16.64
C GLU A 97 2.36 15.00 -15.87
N HIS A 98 1.51 14.15 -15.30
CA HIS A 98 0.40 14.60 -14.45
C HIS A 98 0.86 15.39 -13.20
N LEU A 99 2.00 15.05 -12.61
CA LEU A 99 2.55 15.81 -11.49
C LEU A 99 3.06 17.19 -11.94
N LYS A 100 3.64 17.30 -13.15
CA LYS A 100 4.08 18.57 -13.73
C LYS A 100 2.92 19.52 -14.06
N GLU A 101 1.73 18.99 -14.38
CA GLU A 101 0.52 19.80 -14.58
C GLU A 101 0.16 20.66 -13.34
N HIS A 102 0.58 20.25 -12.14
CA HIS A 102 0.35 21.02 -10.92
C HIS A 102 1.03 22.40 -10.96
N SER A 103 2.18 22.49 -11.63
CA SER A 103 2.97 23.72 -11.76
C SER A 103 2.43 24.70 -12.81
N SER A 104 1.28 24.40 -13.43
CA SER A 104 0.66 25.31 -14.40
C SER A 104 -0.05 26.47 -13.69
N ASP A 105 0.22 27.69 -14.14
CA ASP A 105 -0.38 28.93 -13.58
C ASP A 105 -1.85 29.15 -14.00
N GLN A 106 -2.46 28.24 -14.76
CA GLN A 106 -3.84 28.40 -15.23
C GLN A 106 -4.87 27.98 -14.16
N PRO A 107 -5.79 28.87 -13.73
CA PRO A 107 -6.77 28.57 -12.66
C PRO A 107 -7.70 27.39 -12.96
N ALA A 108 -8.13 27.25 -14.22
CA ALA A 108 -9.01 26.17 -14.66
C ALA A 108 -8.30 24.81 -14.60
N ALA A 109 -7.05 24.74 -15.08
CA ALA A 109 -6.21 23.55 -15.00
C ALA A 109 -5.95 23.14 -13.54
N ALA A 110 -5.69 24.12 -12.66
CA ALA A 110 -5.50 23.88 -11.22
C ALA A 110 -6.76 23.30 -10.55
N SER A 111 -7.96 23.74 -10.94
CA SER A 111 -9.23 23.19 -10.43
C SER A 111 -9.43 21.72 -10.83
N VAL A 112 -9.19 21.40 -12.10
CA VAL A 112 -9.28 20.02 -12.62
C VAL A 112 -8.26 19.11 -11.93
N TRP A 113 -7.02 19.59 -11.77
CA TRP A 113 -5.96 18.83 -11.09
C TRP A 113 -6.31 18.54 -9.62
N LYS A 114 -6.86 19.52 -8.89
CA LYS A 114 -7.33 19.33 -7.51
C LYS A 114 -8.43 18.26 -7.42
N ARG A 115 -9.36 18.24 -8.38
CA ARG A 115 -10.40 17.20 -8.45
C ARG A 115 -9.79 15.82 -8.70
N LYS A 116 -8.91 15.68 -9.69
CA LYS A 116 -8.17 14.42 -9.95
C LYS A 116 -7.37 13.96 -8.74
N ARG A 117 -6.74 14.88 -8.00
CA ARG A 117 -6.03 14.57 -6.75
C ARG A 117 -6.98 14.01 -5.68
N MET A 118 -8.15 14.62 -5.51
CA MET A 118 -9.17 14.13 -4.58
C MET A 118 -9.64 12.72 -4.95
N ASP A 119 -9.96 12.50 -6.23
CA ASP A 119 -10.42 11.20 -6.73
C ASP A 119 -9.36 10.12 -6.51
N ARG A 120 -8.08 10.42 -6.78
CA ARG A 120 -6.96 9.49 -6.49
C ARG A 120 -6.90 9.11 -5.01
N MET A 121 -6.99 10.08 -4.10
CA MET A 121 -6.99 9.83 -2.66
C MET A 121 -8.18 8.95 -2.24
N MET A 122 -9.36 9.19 -2.82
CA MET A 122 -10.56 8.40 -2.55
C MET A 122 -10.44 6.97 -3.08
N VAL A 123 -9.94 6.79 -4.30
CA VAL A 123 -9.71 5.45 -4.88
C VAL A 123 -8.77 4.64 -3.98
N GLU A 124 -7.63 5.20 -3.57
CA GLU A 124 -6.71 4.51 -2.67
C GLU A 124 -7.37 4.17 -1.32
N HIS A 125 -8.12 5.10 -0.74
CA HIS A 125 -8.83 4.86 0.52
C HIS A 125 -9.86 3.73 0.40
N LEU A 126 -10.66 3.74 -0.67
CA LEU A 126 -11.63 2.69 -0.96
C LEU A 126 -10.96 1.33 -1.12
N LEU A 127 -9.83 1.25 -1.81
CA LEU A 127 -9.04 0.01 -1.95
C LEU A 127 -8.56 -0.50 -0.59
N ARG A 128 -8.04 0.37 0.27
CA ARG A 128 -7.61 0.01 1.63
C ARG A 128 -8.75 -0.46 2.53
N CYS A 129 -9.96 0.03 2.30
CA CYS A 129 -11.17 -0.38 3.01
C CYS A 129 -11.85 -1.62 2.41
N GLY A 130 -11.32 -2.19 1.31
CA GLY A 130 -11.89 -3.36 0.65
C GLY A 130 -13.02 -3.07 -0.35
N TYR A 131 -13.30 -1.80 -0.65
CA TYR A 131 -14.34 -1.38 -1.61
C TYR A 131 -13.82 -1.35 -3.06
N TYR A 132 -13.26 -2.48 -3.53
CA TYR A 132 -12.57 -2.57 -4.83
C TYR A 132 -13.45 -2.19 -6.02
N ASN A 133 -14.69 -2.70 -6.08
CA ASN A 133 -15.59 -2.42 -7.20
C ASN A 133 -15.92 -0.92 -7.32
N THR A 134 -16.14 -0.26 -6.18
CA THR A 134 -16.39 1.19 -6.13
C THR A 134 -15.15 1.97 -6.52
N ALA A 135 -13.97 1.57 -6.05
CA ALA A 135 -12.71 2.19 -6.39
C ALA A 135 -12.41 2.13 -7.90
N VAL A 136 -12.61 0.96 -8.52
CA VAL A 136 -12.43 0.76 -9.98
C VAL A 136 -13.43 1.60 -10.77
N LYS A 137 -14.70 1.65 -10.36
CA LYS A 137 -15.72 2.48 -11.01
C LYS A 137 -15.36 3.97 -10.95
N LEU A 138 -14.93 4.46 -9.79
CA LEU A 138 -14.50 5.85 -9.62
C LEU A 138 -13.28 6.16 -10.50
N ALA A 139 -12.28 5.28 -10.52
CA ALA A 139 -11.09 5.47 -11.33
C ALA A 139 -11.41 5.59 -12.84
N ARG A 140 -12.33 4.76 -13.34
CA ARG A 140 -12.82 4.80 -14.73
C ARG A 140 -13.58 6.09 -15.04
N GLN A 141 -14.55 6.45 -14.21
CA GLN A 141 -15.37 7.64 -14.42
C GLN A 141 -14.55 8.94 -14.40
N SER A 142 -13.53 9.00 -13.54
CA SER A 142 -12.62 10.14 -13.45
C SER A 142 -11.46 10.09 -14.46
N GLY A 143 -11.31 9.00 -15.24
CA GLY A 143 -10.22 8.83 -16.19
C GLY A 143 -8.83 8.84 -15.54
N ILE A 144 -8.72 8.24 -14.34
CA ILE A 144 -7.49 8.25 -13.53
C ILE A 144 -6.93 6.85 -13.27
N GLU A 145 -7.34 5.82 -14.01
CA GLU A 145 -6.87 4.43 -13.84
C GLU A 145 -5.34 4.33 -13.86
N ASP A 146 -4.69 5.07 -14.75
CA ASP A 146 -3.23 5.16 -14.84
C ASP A 146 -2.57 5.89 -13.66
N LEU A 147 -3.32 6.61 -12.84
CA LEU A 147 -2.79 7.43 -11.75
C LEU A 147 -2.97 6.80 -10.37
N VAL A 148 -3.58 5.62 -10.31
CA VAL A 148 -3.90 4.87 -9.08
C VAL A 148 -3.29 3.46 -9.12
N ASN A 149 -3.05 2.87 -7.95
CA ASN A 149 -2.31 1.60 -7.83
C ASN A 149 -3.22 0.37 -7.71
N ILE A 150 -4.29 0.28 -8.52
CA ILE A 150 -5.34 -0.75 -8.38
C ILE A 150 -4.77 -2.17 -8.38
N GLU A 151 -3.90 -2.52 -9.33
CA GLU A 151 -3.35 -3.88 -9.47
C GLU A 151 -2.58 -4.34 -8.23
N MET A 152 -1.84 -3.42 -7.58
CA MET A 152 -1.12 -3.73 -6.35
C MET A 152 -2.09 -4.12 -5.23
N PHE A 153 -3.19 -3.39 -5.08
CA PHE A 153 -4.21 -3.69 -4.08
C PHE A 153 -5.01 -4.96 -4.40
N LEU A 154 -5.20 -5.30 -5.68
CA LEU A 154 -5.82 -6.57 -6.09
C LEU A 154 -4.90 -7.77 -5.80
N THR A 155 -3.60 -7.62 -6.02
CA THR A 155 -2.61 -8.65 -5.65
C THR A 155 -2.60 -8.87 -4.13
N ALA A 156 -2.64 -7.77 -3.36
CA ALA A 156 -2.71 -7.85 -1.90
C ALA A 156 -4.02 -8.51 -1.43
N LYS A 157 -5.15 -8.18 -2.08
CA LYS A 157 -6.45 -8.78 -1.80
C LYS A 157 -6.42 -10.31 -1.89
N GLU A 158 -5.83 -10.86 -2.94
CA GLU A 158 -5.73 -12.31 -3.15
C GLU A 158 -4.97 -13.00 -1.99
N VAL A 159 -3.87 -12.39 -1.53
CA VAL A 159 -3.10 -12.88 -0.39
C VAL A 159 -3.92 -12.80 0.90
N GLU A 160 -4.65 -11.71 1.13
CA GLU A 160 -5.50 -11.54 2.31
C GLU A 160 -6.63 -12.57 2.33
N GLU A 161 -7.35 -12.76 1.22
CA GLU A 161 -8.43 -13.75 1.10
C GLU A 161 -7.91 -15.19 1.30
N SER A 162 -6.69 -15.50 0.83
CA SER A 162 -6.02 -16.77 1.11
C SER A 162 -5.80 -16.99 2.60
N LEU A 163 -5.29 -15.97 3.31
CA LEU A 163 -5.09 -16.05 4.76
C LEU A 163 -6.42 -16.14 5.53
N GLU A 164 -7.48 -15.49 5.05
CA GLU A 164 -8.84 -15.62 5.61
C GLU A 164 -9.37 -17.06 5.47
N ARG A 165 -9.07 -17.73 4.34
CA ARG A 165 -9.32 -19.16 4.13
C ARG A 165 -8.37 -20.09 4.89
N ARG A 166 -7.43 -19.54 5.67
CA ARG A 166 -6.41 -20.28 6.44
C ARG A 166 -5.37 -20.98 5.56
N GLU A 167 -5.09 -20.41 4.40
CA GLU A 167 -4.13 -20.91 3.42
C GLU A 167 -2.87 -20.02 3.43
N THR A 168 -1.71 -20.58 3.81
CA THR A 168 -0.43 -19.84 3.89
C THR A 168 0.32 -19.78 2.56
N ALA A 169 0.03 -20.68 1.61
CA ALA A 169 0.84 -20.89 0.42
C ALA A 169 1.02 -19.61 -0.42
N THR A 170 -0.08 -18.88 -0.68
CA THR A 170 -0.08 -17.63 -1.46
C THR A 170 0.75 -16.54 -0.77
N CYS A 171 0.60 -16.40 0.55
CA CYS A 171 1.37 -15.41 1.32
C CYS A 171 2.86 -15.77 1.38
N LEU A 172 3.20 -17.06 1.50
CA LEU A 172 4.59 -17.53 1.45
C LEU A 172 5.22 -17.34 0.07
N ALA A 173 4.48 -17.54 -1.00
CA ALA A 173 4.93 -17.22 -2.35
C ALA A 173 5.23 -15.72 -2.48
N TRP A 174 4.35 -14.86 -1.95
CA TRP A 174 4.61 -13.42 -1.88
C TRP A 174 5.86 -13.08 -1.04
N CYS A 175 6.08 -13.75 0.09
CA CYS A 175 7.29 -13.57 0.90
C CYS A 175 8.55 -13.95 0.10
N HIS A 176 8.50 -15.06 -0.62
CA HIS A 176 9.60 -15.52 -1.46
C HIS A 176 9.94 -14.50 -2.57
N ASP A 177 8.94 -14.01 -3.28
CA ASP A 177 9.10 -13.04 -4.37
C ASP A 177 9.67 -11.71 -3.90
N ASN A 178 9.47 -11.36 -2.63
CA ASN A 178 9.92 -10.11 -2.03
C ASN A 178 11.06 -10.30 -1.00
N LYS A 179 11.66 -11.50 -0.91
CA LYS A 179 12.61 -11.92 0.14
C LYS A 179 13.74 -10.93 0.40
N SER A 180 14.39 -10.42 -0.64
CA SER A 180 15.51 -9.49 -0.50
C SER A 180 15.09 -8.16 0.12
N ARG A 181 13.88 -7.67 -0.19
CA ARG A 181 13.35 -6.42 0.38
C ARG A 181 12.85 -6.62 1.80
N LEU A 182 12.15 -7.73 2.05
CA LEU A 182 11.66 -8.10 3.38
C LEU A 182 12.81 -8.27 4.38
N ARG A 183 13.95 -8.86 3.96
CA ARG A 183 15.16 -8.92 4.78
C ARG A 183 15.72 -7.54 5.14
N LYS A 184 15.79 -6.61 4.17
CA LYS A 184 16.23 -5.22 4.44
C LYS A 184 15.30 -4.50 5.43
N MET A 185 14.01 -4.78 5.35
CA MET A 185 12.99 -4.22 6.24
C MET A 185 12.86 -4.94 7.58
N LYS A 186 13.64 -6.02 7.80
CA LYS A 186 13.59 -6.90 8.96
C LYS A 186 12.17 -7.42 9.26
N SER A 187 11.41 -7.77 8.23
CA SER A 187 10.07 -8.36 8.40
C SER A 187 10.18 -9.78 8.98
N CYS A 188 9.29 -10.10 9.92
CA CYS A 188 9.14 -11.43 10.52
C CYS A 188 7.93 -12.21 9.95
N LEU A 189 7.30 -11.74 8.87
CA LEU A 189 6.08 -12.32 8.32
C LEU A 189 6.26 -13.79 7.90
N GLU A 190 7.32 -14.10 7.17
CA GLU A 190 7.60 -15.48 6.74
C GLU A 190 7.74 -16.41 7.95
N PHE A 191 8.48 -15.99 8.98
CA PHE A 191 8.63 -16.75 10.22
C PHE A 191 7.28 -16.94 10.94
N SER A 192 6.47 -15.89 11.03
CA SER A 192 5.14 -15.93 11.66
C SER A 192 4.19 -16.91 10.94
N LEU A 193 4.27 -16.99 9.62
CA LEU A 193 3.54 -17.96 8.80
C LEU A 193 4.04 -19.38 9.04
N ARG A 194 5.36 -19.60 9.16
CA ARG A 194 5.91 -20.93 9.48
C ARG A 194 5.49 -21.42 10.85
N ILE A 195 5.39 -20.53 11.84
CA ILE A 195 4.80 -20.84 13.15
C ILE A 195 3.31 -21.17 13.01
N GLN A 196 2.56 -20.46 12.16
CA GLN A 196 1.16 -20.79 11.91
C GLN A 196 1.00 -22.19 11.29
N GLU A 197 1.80 -22.55 10.29
CA GLU A 197 1.79 -23.90 9.71
C GLU A 197 2.08 -24.98 10.76
N PHE A 198 3.04 -24.72 11.66
CA PHE A 198 3.30 -25.60 12.79
C PHE A 198 2.07 -25.75 13.69
N ILE A 199 1.41 -24.64 14.07
CA ILE A 199 0.20 -24.64 14.89
C ILE A 199 -0.91 -25.46 14.22
N GLU A 200 -1.12 -25.32 12.91
CA GLU A 200 -2.14 -26.08 12.18
C GLU A 200 -1.82 -27.59 12.14
N LEU A 201 -0.54 -27.98 12.06
CA LEU A 201 -0.13 -29.39 12.19
C LEU A 201 -0.43 -29.95 13.58
N ILE A 202 -0.18 -29.16 14.64
CA ILE A 202 -0.55 -29.54 16.01
C ILE A 202 -2.07 -29.67 16.14
N ARG A 203 -2.85 -28.72 15.58
CA ARG A 203 -4.31 -28.75 15.61
C ARG A 203 -4.89 -29.99 14.92
N GLN A 204 -4.23 -30.49 13.87
CA GLN A 204 -4.58 -31.74 13.18
C GLN A 204 -4.02 -33.00 13.88
N ASN A 205 -3.40 -32.86 15.05
CA ASN A 205 -2.72 -33.91 15.79
C ASN A 205 -1.57 -34.60 15.03
N LYS A 206 -1.02 -33.95 13.99
CA LYS A 206 0.11 -34.45 13.19
C LYS A 206 1.45 -34.03 13.82
N ARG A 207 1.70 -34.49 15.05
CA ARG A 207 2.83 -34.04 15.87
C ARG A 207 4.21 -34.33 15.24
N LEU A 208 4.38 -35.50 14.62
CA LEU A 208 5.64 -35.85 13.94
C LEU A 208 5.92 -34.92 12.74
N ASP A 209 4.88 -34.54 12.00
CA ASP A 209 5.00 -33.59 10.89
C ASP A 209 5.37 -32.21 11.40
N ALA A 210 4.76 -31.77 12.51
CA ALA A 210 5.10 -30.51 13.17
C ALA A 210 6.59 -30.46 13.57
N VAL A 211 7.13 -31.55 14.14
CA VAL A 211 8.56 -31.65 14.47
C VAL A 211 9.44 -31.59 13.22
N ARG A 212 9.07 -32.30 12.14
CA ARG A 212 9.79 -32.24 10.86
C ARG A 212 9.78 -30.82 10.27
N HIS A 213 8.64 -30.15 10.33
CA HIS A 213 8.46 -28.76 9.91
C HIS A 213 9.35 -27.81 10.71
N ALA A 214 9.33 -27.92 12.04
CA ALA A 214 10.15 -27.11 12.93
C ALA A 214 11.65 -27.25 12.62
N ARG A 215 12.15 -28.49 12.45
CA ARG A 215 13.57 -28.73 12.10
C ARG A 215 13.97 -28.06 10.78
N LYS A 216 13.06 -28.01 9.81
CA LYS A 216 13.31 -27.42 8.50
C LYS A 216 13.27 -25.89 8.53
N HIS A 217 12.33 -25.31 9.27
CA HIS A 217 11.99 -23.88 9.15
C HIS A 217 12.43 -23.01 10.34
N PHE A 218 12.69 -23.60 11.51
CA PHE A 218 13.10 -22.86 12.72
C PHE A 218 14.60 -22.96 13.01
N SER A 219 15.37 -23.65 12.17
CA SER A 219 16.82 -23.84 12.36
C SER A 219 17.63 -22.54 12.32
N GLN A 220 17.11 -21.51 11.65
CA GLN A 220 17.73 -20.19 11.53
C GLN A 220 17.09 -19.15 12.48
N ALA A 221 16.28 -19.58 13.44
CA ALA A 221 15.67 -18.66 14.41
C ALA A 221 16.74 -18.10 15.35
N GLU A 222 16.74 -16.79 15.56
CA GLU A 222 17.72 -16.08 16.40
C GLU A 222 17.04 -15.05 17.30
N GLY A 223 17.70 -14.69 18.41
CA GLY A 223 17.20 -13.66 19.34
C GLY A 223 15.79 -13.98 19.85
N SER A 224 14.88 -13.01 19.75
CA SER A 224 13.49 -13.15 20.22
C SER A 224 12.69 -14.24 19.51
N GLN A 225 13.09 -14.65 18.29
CA GLN A 225 12.41 -15.74 17.59
C GLN A 225 12.59 -17.08 18.30
N LEU A 226 13.68 -17.27 19.04
CA LEU A 226 13.91 -18.51 19.80
C LEU A 226 12.88 -18.68 20.93
N ASP A 227 12.43 -17.59 21.53
CA ASP A 227 11.40 -17.63 22.57
C ASP A 227 10.05 -18.04 21.99
N GLU A 228 9.70 -17.52 20.80
CA GLU A 228 8.51 -17.96 20.06
C GLU A 228 8.60 -19.43 19.65
N VAL A 229 9.77 -19.91 19.20
CA VAL A 229 10.00 -21.33 18.89
C VAL A 229 9.85 -22.19 20.12
N ARG A 230 10.43 -21.82 21.27
CA ARG A 230 10.30 -22.57 22.53
C ARG A 230 8.84 -22.70 22.93
N GLN A 231 8.09 -21.60 22.86
CA GLN A 231 6.67 -21.59 23.17
C GLN A 231 5.85 -22.46 22.20
N ALA A 232 6.12 -22.38 20.89
CA ALA A 232 5.47 -23.23 19.90
C ALA A 232 5.81 -24.72 20.13
N MET A 233 7.07 -25.06 20.37
CA MET A 233 7.48 -26.43 20.65
C MET A 233 6.83 -26.99 21.93
N GLY A 234 6.58 -26.15 22.93
CA GLY A 234 5.83 -26.53 24.13
C GLY A 234 4.43 -27.07 23.84
N MET A 235 3.78 -26.65 22.75
CA MET A 235 2.46 -27.17 22.35
C MET A 235 2.45 -28.67 22.06
N LEU A 236 3.60 -29.29 21.78
CA LEU A 236 3.69 -30.74 21.57
C LEU A 236 3.29 -31.55 22.82
N ALA A 237 3.44 -30.96 24.02
CA ALA A 237 3.12 -31.60 25.28
C ALA A 237 1.62 -31.50 25.64
N PHE A 238 0.85 -30.65 24.95
CA PHE A 238 -0.55 -30.37 25.27
C PHE A 238 -1.50 -30.90 24.18
N PRO A 239 -2.76 -31.19 24.53
CA PRO A 239 -3.75 -31.54 23.54
C PRO A 239 -4.24 -30.28 22.78
N PRO A 240 -4.77 -30.42 21.55
CA PRO A 240 -5.21 -29.29 20.72
C PRO A 240 -6.36 -28.44 21.30
N ASP A 241 -7.08 -28.97 22.29
CA ASP A 241 -8.18 -28.34 23.02
C ASP A 241 -7.74 -27.75 24.38
N THR A 242 -6.43 -27.61 24.61
CA THR A 242 -5.88 -27.08 25.85
C THR A 242 -6.46 -25.70 26.21
N HIS A 243 -6.80 -25.52 27.48
CA HIS A 243 -7.20 -24.23 28.04
C HIS A 243 -6.05 -23.51 28.77
N ILE A 244 -4.85 -24.08 28.73
CA ILE A 244 -3.68 -23.56 29.45
C ILE A 244 -3.03 -22.44 28.63
N SER A 245 -2.96 -21.24 29.20
CA SER A 245 -2.17 -20.13 28.65
C SER A 245 -0.67 -20.40 28.88
N PRO A 246 0.22 -20.11 27.91
CA PRO A 246 -0.03 -19.31 26.70
C PRO A 246 -0.38 -20.12 25.45
N TYR A 247 -0.57 -21.44 25.57
CA TYR A 247 -0.81 -22.33 24.43
C TYR A 247 -2.23 -22.19 23.85
N LYS A 248 -3.22 -21.94 24.71
CA LYS A 248 -4.57 -21.56 24.29
C LYS A 248 -4.55 -20.36 23.33
N ASP A 249 -3.76 -19.34 23.67
CA ASP A 249 -3.68 -18.09 22.90
C ASP A 249 -3.01 -18.31 21.53
N LEU A 250 -2.03 -19.21 21.46
CA LEU A 250 -1.40 -19.62 20.19
C LEU A 250 -2.38 -20.34 19.25
N LEU A 251 -3.34 -21.08 19.81
CA LEU A 251 -4.37 -21.81 19.07
C LEU A 251 -5.57 -20.93 18.70
N ASP A 252 -5.62 -19.67 19.15
CA ASP A 252 -6.74 -18.78 18.90
C ASP A 252 -6.85 -18.42 17.39
N PRO A 253 -8.06 -18.52 16.78
CA PRO A 253 -8.28 -18.10 15.40
C PRO A 253 -7.93 -16.63 15.11
N ALA A 254 -7.90 -15.75 16.11
CA ALA A 254 -7.51 -14.35 15.99
C ALA A 254 -6.09 -14.17 15.43
N ARG A 255 -5.21 -15.18 15.59
CA ARG A 255 -3.86 -15.17 15.02
C ARG A 255 -3.86 -15.01 13.48
N TRP A 256 -4.87 -15.55 12.78
CA TRP A 256 -5.03 -15.33 11.34
C TRP A 256 -5.30 -13.85 10.99
N ARG A 257 -6.11 -13.15 11.80
CA ARG A 257 -6.34 -11.71 11.64
C ARG A 257 -5.06 -10.91 11.89
N MET A 258 -4.23 -11.33 12.84
CA MET A 258 -2.93 -10.71 13.10
C MET A 258 -1.97 -10.91 11.92
N LEU A 259 -1.94 -12.10 11.31
CA LEU A 259 -1.13 -12.37 10.11
C LEU A 259 -1.56 -11.50 8.92
N ILE A 260 -2.86 -11.33 8.71
CA ILE A 260 -3.39 -10.42 7.68
C ILE A 260 -2.96 -8.98 7.93
N GLN A 261 -3.01 -8.51 9.19
CA GLN A 261 -2.56 -7.17 9.56
C GLN A 261 -1.05 -7.00 9.37
N GLN A 262 -0.25 -8.00 9.75
CA GLN A 262 1.20 -8.00 9.54
C GLN A 262 1.54 -7.99 8.05
N PHE A 263 0.85 -8.79 7.24
CA PHE A 263 0.99 -8.77 5.79
C PHE A 263 0.65 -7.39 5.21
N ARG A 264 -0.48 -6.78 5.60
CA ARG A 264 -0.86 -5.43 5.16
C ARG A 264 0.22 -4.41 5.48
N TYR A 265 0.74 -4.44 6.71
CA TYR A 265 1.80 -3.55 7.16
C TYR A 265 3.07 -3.71 6.32
N ASP A 266 3.52 -4.94 6.12
CA ASP A 266 4.72 -5.23 5.34
C ASP A 266 4.53 -4.91 3.86
N ASN A 267 3.35 -5.16 3.29
CA ASN A 267 2.99 -4.80 1.92
C ASN A 267 3.00 -3.28 1.71
N TYR A 268 2.43 -2.51 2.63
CA TYR A 268 2.47 -1.05 2.56
C TYR A 268 3.88 -0.51 2.67
N ARG A 269 4.68 -0.98 3.64
CA ARG A 269 6.08 -0.58 3.76
C ARG A 269 6.89 -0.98 2.53
N LEU A 270 6.62 -2.16 1.96
CA LEU A 270 7.26 -2.61 0.73
C LEU A 270 7.01 -1.60 -0.38
N HIS A 271 5.79 -1.08 -0.52
CA HIS A 271 5.42 -0.09 -1.53
C HIS A 271 5.60 1.37 -1.09
N GLN A 272 6.29 1.62 0.03
CA GLN A 272 6.50 2.96 0.60
C GLN A 272 5.20 3.73 0.87
N LEU A 273 4.12 2.99 1.16
CA LEU A 273 2.84 3.54 1.55
C LEU A 273 2.76 3.68 3.08
N GLY A 274 2.09 4.74 3.54
CA GLY A 274 1.71 4.87 4.94
C GLY A 274 0.63 3.86 5.34
N ASN A 275 0.55 3.56 6.65
CA ASN A 275 -0.54 2.76 7.22
C ASN A 275 -1.89 3.47 7.13
N ASN A 276 -1.87 4.79 7.31
CA ASN A 276 -3.03 5.64 7.11
C ASN A 276 -3.07 6.09 5.65
N SER A 277 -4.28 6.08 5.07
CA SER A 277 -4.48 6.62 3.73
C SER A 277 -4.22 8.14 3.72
N VAL A 278 -3.71 8.65 2.61
CA VAL A 278 -3.52 10.10 2.41
C VAL A 278 -4.84 10.87 2.54
N PHE A 279 -5.95 10.25 2.10
CA PHE A 279 -7.30 10.77 2.30
C PHE A 279 -7.61 11.01 3.78
N THR A 280 -7.39 10.00 4.63
CA THR A 280 -7.64 10.09 6.07
C THR A 280 -6.81 11.21 6.70
N LEU A 281 -5.51 11.28 6.36
CA LEU A 281 -4.61 12.30 6.90
C LEU A 281 -5.02 13.71 6.47
N THR A 282 -5.41 13.88 5.21
CA THR A 282 -5.84 15.17 4.66
C THR A 282 -7.17 15.62 5.25
N LEU A 283 -8.12 14.68 5.41
CA LEU A 283 -9.39 14.95 6.08
C LEU A 283 -9.18 15.34 7.55
N GLN A 284 -8.35 14.60 8.29
CA GLN A 284 -8.03 14.92 9.68
C GLN A 284 -7.30 16.25 9.82
N ALA A 285 -6.34 16.57 8.93
CA ALA A 285 -5.67 17.86 8.92
C ALA A 285 -6.66 19.00 8.66
N GLY A 286 -7.56 18.83 7.69
CA GLY A 286 -8.64 19.77 7.42
C GLY A 286 -9.54 19.98 8.64
N LEU A 287 -10.03 18.90 9.24
CA LEU A 287 -10.87 18.94 10.44
C LEU A 287 -10.16 19.64 11.61
N SER A 288 -8.88 19.35 11.83
CA SER A 288 -8.07 19.99 12.89
C SER A 288 -7.97 21.50 12.69
N ALA A 289 -7.87 21.96 11.44
CA ALA A 289 -7.76 23.39 11.11
C ALA A 289 -9.04 24.19 11.38
N ILE A 290 -10.21 23.52 11.37
CA ILE A 290 -11.52 24.16 11.61
C ILE A 290 -12.16 23.73 12.94
N LYS A 291 -11.55 22.79 13.66
CA LYS A 291 -12.02 22.30 14.95
C LYS A 291 -11.78 23.35 16.02
N THR A 292 -12.84 23.77 16.69
CA THR A 292 -12.79 24.70 17.83
C THR A 292 -13.37 24.05 19.09
N PRO A 293 -13.07 24.59 20.30
CA PRO A 293 -13.71 24.12 21.54
C PRO A 293 -15.25 24.17 21.48
N GLN A 294 -15.81 25.14 20.75
CA GLN A 294 -17.26 25.31 20.58
C GLN A 294 -17.93 24.10 19.91
N CYS A 295 -17.19 23.28 19.16
CA CYS A 295 -17.74 22.09 18.49
C CYS A 295 -18.11 20.95 19.46
N TYR A 296 -17.60 20.99 20.70
CA TYR A 296 -17.74 19.90 21.69
C TYR A 296 -18.33 20.35 23.02
N LYS A 297 -18.92 21.55 23.08
CA LYS A 297 -19.66 22.00 24.26
C LYS A 297 -20.87 21.09 24.54
N GLU A 298 -21.06 20.77 25.82
CA GLU A 298 -22.04 19.79 26.30
C GLU A 298 -23.49 20.24 26.07
N ASP A 299 -23.72 21.55 26.16
CA ASP A 299 -25.02 22.20 26.00
C ASP A 299 -25.51 22.22 24.54
N GLY A 300 -24.66 21.84 23.57
CA GLY A 300 -25.03 21.71 22.16
C GLY A 300 -25.41 23.01 21.44
N SER A 301 -25.60 24.10 22.18
CA SER A 301 -26.03 25.43 21.74
C SER A 301 -25.09 26.07 20.73
N SER A 302 -23.81 25.70 20.76
CA SER A 302 -22.75 26.25 19.92
C SER A 302 -22.46 25.44 18.65
N LYS A 303 -23.20 24.36 18.40
CA LYS A 303 -23.05 23.55 17.19
C LYS A 303 -23.76 24.23 16.03
N SER A 304 -22.99 24.71 15.06
CA SER A 304 -23.55 25.25 13.81
C SER A 304 -23.85 24.10 12.83
N PRO A 305 -25.02 24.07 12.17
CA PRO A 305 -25.34 23.09 11.14
C PRO A 305 -24.41 23.20 9.92
N ASP A 306 -23.86 24.39 9.66
CA ASP A 306 -22.94 24.65 8.54
C ASP A 306 -21.49 24.30 8.89
N CYS A 307 -21.19 23.95 10.14
CA CYS A 307 -19.85 23.57 10.57
C CYS A 307 -19.57 22.10 10.21
N PRO A 308 -18.60 21.80 9.33
CA PRO A 308 -18.28 20.42 8.98
C PRO A 308 -17.89 19.57 10.19
N VAL A 309 -17.20 20.13 11.19
CA VAL A 309 -16.80 19.44 12.43
C VAL A 309 -17.99 19.10 13.32
N CYS A 310 -19.06 19.89 13.28
CA CYS A 310 -20.26 19.62 14.07
C CYS A 310 -21.16 18.54 13.45
N SER A 311 -20.93 18.18 12.18
CA SER A 311 -21.66 17.09 11.53
C SER A 311 -21.42 15.75 12.25
N ARG A 312 -22.47 14.93 12.40
CA ARG A 312 -22.44 13.70 13.20
C ARG A 312 -21.27 12.76 12.87
N SER A 313 -20.96 12.59 11.59
CA SER A 313 -19.91 11.67 11.13
C SER A 313 -18.52 12.24 11.33
N LEU A 314 -18.30 13.52 10.98
CA LEU A 314 -16.99 14.15 11.08
C LEU A 314 -16.64 14.56 12.51
N ASN A 315 -17.64 14.82 13.36
CA ASN A 315 -17.43 15.11 14.78
C ASN A 315 -16.72 13.95 15.49
N LYS A 316 -17.18 12.71 15.28
CA LYS A 316 -16.53 11.52 15.83
C LYS A 316 -15.08 11.39 15.36
N LEU A 317 -14.83 11.62 14.07
CA LEU A 317 -13.49 11.55 13.49
C LEU A 317 -12.57 12.66 14.03
N ALA A 318 -13.13 13.84 14.30
CA ALA A 318 -12.40 15.01 14.76
C ALA A 318 -12.15 15.01 16.28
N GLN A 319 -12.84 14.17 17.06
CA GLN A 319 -12.73 14.14 18.52
C GLN A 319 -11.28 13.99 19.04
N PRO A 320 -10.46 13.03 18.57
CA PRO A 320 -9.08 12.87 19.05
C PRO A 320 -8.09 13.90 18.47
N LEU A 321 -8.52 14.76 17.55
CA LEU A 321 -7.63 15.69 16.85
C LEU A 321 -7.34 16.95 17.67
N PRO A 322 -6.20 17.65 17.46
CA PRO A 322 -5.95 18.93 18.09
C PRO A 322 -6.98 19.99 17.65
N MET A 323 -7.21 20.97 18.51
CA MET A 323 -8.05 22.12 18.19
C MET A 323 -7.23 23.21 17.50
N ALA A 324 -7.85 23.96 16.61
CA ALA A 324 -7.24 25.15 16.03
C ALA A 324 -7.06 26.22 17.12
N HIS A 325 -5.82 26.67 17.30
CA HIS A 325 -5.52 27.85 18.12
C HIS A 325 -5.69 29.11 17.26
N CYS A 326 -6.92 29.56 17.10
CA CYS A 326 -7.20 30.86 16.49
C CYS A 326 -7.09 31.94 17.57
N ALA A 327 -5.90 32.51 17.77
CA ALA A 327 -5.71 33.62 18.71
C ALA A 327 -6.37 34.93 18.23
N ASN A 328 -6.50 35.11 16.91
CA ASN A 328 -7.11 36.29 16.29
C ASN A 328 -7.89 35.86 15.03
N SER A 329 -9.19 36.16 14.98
CA SER A 329 -10.00 36.02 13.76
C SER A 329 -10.03 37.36 13.03
N ARG A 330 -9.57 37.42 11.78
CA ARG A 330 -9.76 38.59 10.91
C ARG A 330 -11.03 38.39 10.08
N LEU A 331 -12.07 39.13 10.44
CA LEU A 331 -13.23 39.30 9.57
C LEU A 331 -12.82 40.20 8.39
N SER A 332 -12.76 39.64 7.18
CA SER A 332 -12.70 40.48 5.97
C SER A 332 -14.07 41.13 5.77
N LEU A 333 -14.20 42.37 6.25
CA LEU A 333 -15.39 43.21 6.20
C LEU A 333 -15.96 43.45 4.79
N LEU A 334 -15.26 43.01 3.73
CA LEU A 334 -15.71 43.07 2.34
C LEU A 334 -17.02 42.33 2.07
N SER A 335 -17.41 41.32 2.88
CA SER A 335 -18.67 40.59 2.68
C SER A 335 -19.83 40.99 3.61
N ILE A 336 -19.61 41.94 4.54
CA ILE A 336 -20.64 42.34 5.54
C ILE A 336 -21.00 43.82 5.42
N ARG A 337 -20.31 44.58 4.55
CA ARG A 337 -20.61 46.00 4.33
C ARG A 337 -21.87 46.14 3.48
N GLN A 338 -23.01 46.31 4.14
CA GLN A 338 -24.22 46.90 3.57
C GLN A 338 -24.39 48.28 4.20
N ASP A 339 -24.29 49.34 3.40
CA ASP A 339 -24.59 50.72 3.80
C ASP A 339 -23.93 51.17 5.13
N ASP A 340 -22.62 50.92 5.24
CA ASP A 340 -21.78 51.36 6.37
C ASP A 340 -22.16 50.79 7.75
N LYS A 341 -22.89 49.68 7.73
CA LYS A 341 -23.31 48.91 8.91
C LYS A 341 -22.77 47.49 8.83
N VAL A 342 -22.49 46.91 9.99
CA VAL A 342 -22.04 45.52 10.17
C VAL A 342 -23.06 44.80 11.02
N VAL A 343 -23.64 43.71 10.51
CA VAL A 343 -24.59 42.89 11.25
C VAL A 343 -23.85 41.74 11.93
N CYS A 344 -23.96 41.64 13.26
CA CYS A 344 -23.42 40.50 13.99
C CYS A 344 -24.19 39.23 13.58
N PRO A 345 -23.52 38.20 13.00
CA PRO A 345 -24.21 37.01 12.51
C PRO A 345 -24.97 36.25 13.61
N ARG A 346 -24.49 36.36 14.86
CA ARG A 346 -24.97 35.64 16.05
C ARG A 346 -26.09 36.36 16.80
N THR A 347 -25.95 37.66 17.06
CA THR A 347 -26.95 38.45 17.81
C THR A 347 -27.95 39.18 16.91
N LYS A 348 -27.67 39.26 15.60
CA LYS A 348 -28.41 40.07 14.61
C LYS A 348 -28.40 41.58 14.90
N GLU A 349 -27.62 42.02 15.89
CA GLU A 349 -27.43 43.43 16.18
C GLU A 349 -26.64 44.11 15.06
N VAL A 350 -26.98 45.37 14.81
CA VAL A 350 -26.45 46.17 13.73
C VAL A 350 -25.55 47.25 14.31
N PHE A 351 -24.27 47.24 13.96
CA PHE A 351 -23.28 48.20 14.42
C PHE A 351 -22.89 49.14 13.28
N HIS A 352 -22.73 50.42 13.56
CA HIS A 352 -22.16 51.36 12.59
C HIS A 352 -20.65 51.14 12.47
N PHE A 353 -20.12 51.21 11.25
CA PHE A 353 -18.70 50.99 10.99
C PHE A 353 -17.80 51.99 11.76
N SER A 354 -18.28 53.23 11.93
CA SER A 354 -17.60 54.28 12.71
C SER A 354 -17.45 53.96 14.20
N GLN A 355 -18.20 53.00 14.73
CA GLN A 355 -18.15 52.56 16.13
C GLN A 355 -17.27 51.32 16.33
N ALA A 356 -16.78 50.71 15.25
CA ALA A 356 -16.03 49.46 15.29
C ALA A 356 -14.52 49.73 15.37
N GLU A 357 -13.96 49.84 16.59
CA GLU A 357 -12.51 49.92 16.77
C GLU A 357 -11.82 48.56 16.54
N LYS A 358 -12.42 47.47 17.04
CA LYS A 358 -11.97 46.08 16.87
C LYS A 358 -13.16 45.13 16.97
N VAL A 359 -13.30 44.22 16.00
CA VAL A 359 -14.31 43.15 16.06
C VAL A 359 -13.66 41.90 16.65
N TYR A 360 -14.04 41.55 17.87
CA TYR A 360 -13.65 40.29 18.49
C TYR A 360 -14.79 39.28 18.32
N ILE A 361 -14.53 38.18 17.64
CA ILE A 361 -15.41 37.01 17.65
C ILE A 361 -14.95 36.14 18.80
N MET A 362 -15.74 36.03 19.87
CA MET A 362 -15.56 35.00 20.92
C MET A 362 -16.21 33.67 20.54
#